data_AF-A0A5C5VB63-F1
#
_entry.id   AF-A0A5C5VB63-F1
#
_cell.length_a   1.000
_cell.length_b   1.000
_cell.length_c   1.000
_cell.angle_alpha   90.00
_cell.angle_beta   90.00
_cell.angle_gamma   90.00
#
_symmetry.space_group_name_H-M   'P 1'
#
loop_
_entity.id
_entity.type
_entity.pdbx_description
1 polymer ?
#
loop_
_entity_poly.entity_id
_entity_poly.type
_entity_poly.pdbx_seq_one_letter_code
_entity_poly.pdbx_strand_id
1 'polypeptide(L)'
;MRKLTFRLTVFAAAAMLAGPAVAETFVPGTGVFLEDCSDDFEDPSWSYRLNLPKSSYEQDERQRGPGGYSNNKLWHEGGKRGTPDVVKRVDTPPGGLLGSTGALMMQTRLSGIPGKLSGEQMQDDLLMKFDRRLGRSIPVSWQPSCTVRVYLPSFDQWENRSGPSFGMRADCRGRKPDGDVEPYWPGMFILFRSETSRNIEADYAQITVRANNRGQDARSFKIEQPGWITMGMSFTPDGMVHYYAKEGIEDLTEEDHLMSSYAYSWRCLTFNNFFFNVANWDNGRSWSTPWVIDDPKIFVQPPAGQVVDNLYRNRRRSNVASSSRSRSSNQAQNSSSRNSSRRR
;
A
#
# COMPACT_ATOMS: atom_id res chain seq x y z
N MET A 1 -64.51 -50.98 18.10
CA MET A 1 -63.21 -51.05 17.38
C MET A 1 -62.88 -49.67 16.84
N ARG A 2 -61.90 -48.97 17.44
CA ARG A 2 -61.48 -47.61 17.08
C ARG A 2 -60.48 -47.68 15.90
N LYS A 3 -60.73 -46.90 14.84
CA LYS A 3 -59.77 -46.71 13.73
C LYS A 3 -58.74 -45.66 14.15
N LEU A 4 -57.46 -46.03 14.10
CA LEU A 4 -56.33 -45.17 14.40
C LEU A 4 -55.85 -44.53 13.09
N THR A 5 -55.97 -43.21 12.97
CA THR A 5 -55.48 -42.46 11.81
C THR A 5 -54.12 -41.86 12.16
N PHE A 6 -53.04 -42.40 11.58
CA PHE A 6 -51.68 -41.90 11.77
C PHE A 6 -51.46 -40.74 10.79
N ARG A 7 -51.32 -39.51 11.29
CA ARG A 7 -50.88 -38.36 10.49
C ARG A 7 -49.35 -38.28 10.56
N LEU A 8 -48.69 -38.68 9.48
CA LEU A 8 -47.26 -38.48 9.29
C LEU A 8 -47.03 -37.01 8.94
N THR A 9 -46.43 -36.24 9.84
CA THR A 9 -46.01 -34.86 9.57
C THR A 9 -44.53 -34.91 9.21
N VAL A 10 -44.21 -34.72 7.93
CA VAL A 10 -42.82 -34.62 7.46
C VAL A 10 -42.34 -33.19 7.67
N PHE A 11 -41.46 -32.97 8.65
CA PHE A 11 -40.69 -31.74 8.76
C PHE A 11 -39.49 -31.84 7.81
N ALA A 12 -39.54 -31.15 6.68
CA ALA A 12 -38.36 -30.95 5.84
C ALA A 12 -37.53 -29.81 6.44
N ALA A 13 -36.46 -30.16 7.17
CA ALA A 13 -35.44 -29.20 7.58
C ALA A 13 -34.57 -28.88 6.35
N ALA A 14 -34.82 -27.73 5.72
CA ALA A 14 -33.93 -27.20 4.70
C ALA A 14 -32.67 -26.65 5.38
N ALA A 15 -31.63 -27.47 5.44
CA ALA A 15 -30.29 -27.00 5.80
C ALA A 15 -29.79 -26.13 4.64
N MET A 16 -29.93 -24.81 4.77
CA MET A 16 -29.18 -23.89 3.93
C MET A 16 -27.70 -24.06 4.27
N LEU A 17 -26.98 -24.75 3.39
CA LEU A 17 -25.52 -24.71 3.36
C LEU A 17 -25.12 -23.28 2.98
N ALA A 18 -24.99 -22.42 3.99
CA ALA A 18 -24.30 -21.14 3.83
C ALA A 18 -22.84 -21.46 3.53
N GLY A 19 -22.49 -21.47 2.24
CA GLY A 19 -21.09 -21.37 1.83
C GLY A 19 -20.47 -20.11 2.41
N PRO A 20 -19.14 -20.03 2.54
CA PRO A 20 -18.50 -18.79 2.98
C PRO A 20 -18.94 -17.67 2.03
N ALA A 21 -19.62 -16.67 2.58
CA ALA A 21 -20.01 -15.49 1.82
C ALA A 21 -18.74 -14.82 1.28
N VAL A 22 -18.61 -14.79 -0.04
CA VAL A 22 -17.60 -13.97 -0.72
C VAL A 22 -17.98 -12.52 -0.47
N ALA A 23 -17.02 -11.71 0.00
CA ALA A 23 -17.29 -10.31 0.23
C ALA A 23 -17.54 -9.59 -1.10
N GLU A 24 -18.49 -8.66 -1.10
CA GLU A 24 -18.80 -7.86 -2.28
C GLU A 24 -17.61 -6.96 -2.64
N THR A 25 -17.21 -6.97 -3.91
CA THR A 25 -16.15 -6.10 -4.42
C THR A 25 -16.65 -4.65 -4.41
N PHE A 26 -15.76 -3.70 -4.15
CA PHE A 26 -16.10 -2.28 -4.19
C PHE A 26 -15.01 -1.46 -4.89
N VAL A 27 -15.42 -0.33 -5.45
CA VAL A 27 -14.54 0.59 -6.18
C VAL A 27 -13.68 1.39 -5.20
N PRO A 28 -12.35 1.45 -5.38
CA PRO A 28 -11.48 2.28 -4.56
C PRO A 28 -11.81 3.77 -4.73
N GLY A 29 -11.67 4.55 -3.67
CA GLY A 29 -12.16 5.95 -3.64
C GLY A 29 -13.53 6.12 -3.00
N THR A 30 -14.20 5.02 -2.63
CA THR A 30 -15.48 5.03 -1.93
C THR A 30 -15.30 4.99 -0.40
N GLY A 31 -16.23 5.60 0.32
CA GLY A 31 -16.24 5.64 1.79
C GLY A 31 -15.78 6.98 2.36
N VAL A 32 -15.26 6.93 3.58
CA VAL A 32 -14.76 8.10 4.30
C VAL A 32 -13.30 8.34 3.91
N PHE A 33 -13.02 9.53 3.37
CA PHE A 33 -11.67 10.00 3.04
C PHE A 33 -10.86 10.27 4.31
N LEU A 34 -9.64 9.74 4.37
CA LEU A 34 -8.68 9.98 5.45
C LEU A 34 -7.69 11.08 5.03
N GLU A 35 -8.11 12.33 5.18
CA GLU A 35 -7.37 13.52 4.72
C GLU A 35 -5.97 13.62 5.35
N ASP A 36 -5.83 13.45 6.67
CA ASP A 36 -4.54 13.55 7.36
C ASP A 36 -3.57 12.38 7.08
N CYS A 37 -4.07 11.37 6.37
CA CYS A 37 -3.37 10.16 5.94
C CYS A 37 -3.03 10.19 4.43
N SER A 38 -3.35 11.28 3.74
CA SER A 38 -3.21 11.47 2.31
C SER A 38 -2.38 12.74 2.02
N ASP A 39 -1.96 12.95 0.77
CA ASP A 39 -1.20 14.14 0.35
C ASP A 39 -1.71 14.58 -1.03
N ASP A 40 -2.04 15.86 -1.19
CA ASP A 40 -2.40 16.45 -2.49
C ASP A 40 -1.23 17.24 -3.10
N PHE A 41 -0.12 17.37 -2.37
CA PHE A 41 1.07 18.13 -2.77
C PHE A 41 0.84 19.60 -3.08
N GLU A 42 -0.30 20.18 -2.71
CA GLU A 42 -0.62 21.57 -3.05
C GLU A 42 0.20 22.57 -2.24
N ASP A 43 0.66 22.21 -1.04
CA ASP A 43 1.52 23.04 -0.20
C ASP A 43 2.87 23.36 -0.92
N PRO A 44 3.12 24.62 -1.32
CA PRO A 44 4.36 24.99 -2.03
C PRO A 44 5.61 24.86 -1.15
N SER A 45 5.46 24.72 0.17
CA SER A 45 6.54 24.45 1.11
C SER A 45 6.88 22.96 1.25
N TRP A 46 6.13 22.07 0.60
CA TRP A 46 6.36 20.63 0.62
C TRP A 46 7.81 20.33 0.23
N SER A 47 8.48 19.54 1.06
CA SER A 47 9.88 19.19 0.84
C SER A 47 10.20 17.81 1.38
N TYR A 48 11.14 17.13 0.72
CA TYR A 48 11.66 15.85 1.16
C TYR A 48 13.13 15.99 1.55
N ARG A 49 13.46 15.52 2.75
CA ARG A 49 14.83 15.48 3.25
C ARG A 49 15.37 14.08 3.07
N LEU A 50 16.39 13.94 2.23
CA LEU A 50 17.23 12.74 2.17
C LEU A 50 18.00 12.58 3.49
N ASN A 51 18.22 11.33 3.89
CA ASN A 51 19.17 11.01 4.93
C ASN A 51 20.05 9.82 4.51
N LEU A 52 21.17 10.16 3.88
CA LEU A 52 22.05 9.18 3.27
C LEU A 52 23.07 8.63 4.29
N PRO A 53 23.58 7.40 4.10
CA PRO A 53 23.25 6.45 3.02
C PRO A 53 21.86 5.80 3.16
N LYS A 54 21.18 5.58 2.03
CA LYS A 54 19.86 4.92 1.98
C LYS A 54 19.91 3.43 2.36
N SER A 55 18.80 2.89 2.81
CA SER A 55 18.65 1.48 3.17
C SER A 55 18.83 0.55 1.96
N SER A 56 19.33 -0.67 2.19
CA SER A 56 19.43 -1.71 1.15
C SER A 56 19.28 -3.12 1.73
N TYR A 57 18.46 -3.25 2.78
CA TYR A 57 18.26 -4.49 3.50
C TYR A 57 17.89 -5.68 2.61
N GLU A 58 17.16 -5.48 1.51
CA GLU A 58 16.86 -6.56 0.56
C GLU A 58 18.10 -7.08 -0.18
N GLN A 59 19.12 -6.24 -0.38
CA GLN A 59 20.35 -6.57 -1.11
C GLN A 59 21.50 -7.02 -0.19
N ASP A 60 21.60 -6.45 1.03
CA ASP A 60 22.74 -6.69 1.92
C ASP A 60 22.38 -6.81 3.41
N GLU A 61 21.10 -6.96 3.73
CA GLU A 61 20.58 -7.06 5.11
C GLU A 61 20.91 -5.84 6.00
N ARG A 62 21.30 -4.70 5.41
CA ARG A 62 21.55 -3.45 6.14
C ARG A 62 20.38 -2.50 6.01
N GLN A 63 19.57 -2.47 7.06
CA GLN A 63 18.62 -1.39 7.25
C GLN A 63 19.35 -0.15 7.79
N ARG A 64 19.44 0.92 6.98
CA ARG A 64 20.14 2.15 7.36
C ARG A 64 19.17 3.19 7.91
N GLY A 65 19.54 3.80 9.03
CA GLY A 65 18.71 4.75 9.75
C GLY A 65 19.52 5.92 10.30
N PRO A 66 18.91 7.11 10.47
CA PRO A 66 17.52 7.44 10.12
C PRO A 66 17.29 7.44 8.59
N GLY A 67 16.10 7.12 8.10
CA GLY A 67 15.77 7.24 6.67
C GLY A 67 15.29 8.64 6.29
N GLY A 68 15.21 8.91 4.98
CA GLY A 68 14.60 10.13 4.44
C GLY A 68 13.12 10.29 4.78
N TYR A 69 12.63 11.54 4.80
CA TYR A 69 11.24 11.87 5.09
C TYR A 69 10.78 13.23 4.54
N SER A 70 9.47 13.40 4.31
CA SER A 70 8.86 14.70 3.97
C SER A 70 8.66 15.61 5.19
N ASN A 71 8.64 16.92 4.99
CA ASN A 71 8.40 17.93 6.04
C ASN A 71 7.05 17.72 6.75
N ASN A 72 6.01 17.28 6.02
CA ASN A 72 4.71 16.91 6.60
C ASN A 72 4.74 15.57 7.37
N LYS A 73 5.82 14.78 7.30
CA LYS A 73 6.00 13.47 7.96
C LYS A 73 5.10 12.36 7.44
N LEU A 74 4.52 12.50 6.26
CA LEU A 74 3.73 11.42 5.65
C LEU A 74 4.58 10.50 4.77
N TRP A 75 5.55 11.02 4.03
CA TRP A 75 6.40 10.25 3.12
C TRP A 75 7.71 9.86 3.77
N HIS A 76 8.12 8.61 3.61
CA HIS A 76 9.34 8.05 4.22
C HIS A 76 10.05 7.10 3.28
N GLU A 77 11.36 7.04 3.46
CA GLU A 77 12.23 6.05 2.86
C GLU A 77 11.82 4.61 3.22
N GLY A 78 11.93 3.70 2.24
CA GLY A 78 11.72 2.28 2.46
C GLY A 78 12.86 1.62 3.22
N GLY A 79 12.52 0.93 4.32
CA GLY A 79 13.50 0.18 5.10
C GLY A 79 14.14 -0.97 4.34
N LYS A 80 13.51 -1.49 3.28
CA LYS A 80 14.04 -2.60 2.48
C LYS A 80 15.01 -2.17 1.38
N ARG A 81 14.65 -1.14 0.62
CA ARG A 81 15.33 -0.78 -0.63
C ARG A 81 15.78 0.67 -0.71
N GLY A 82 15.57 1.46 0.34
CA GLY A 82 15.94 2.87 0.33
C GLY A 82 14.90 3.75 -0.36
N THR A 83 15.30 4.95 -0.73
CA THR A 83 14.47 6.02 -1.30
C THR A 83 15.03 6.42 -2.67
N PRO A 84 14.18 6.89 -3.62
CA PRO A 84 14.67 7.48 -4.86
C PRO A 84 15.65 8.62 -4.59
N ASP A 85 16.64 8.79 -5.48
CA ASP A 85 17.66 9.83 -5.36
C ASP A 85 17.07 11.24 -5.50
N VAL A 86 15.97 11.37 -6.23
CA VAL A 86 15.18 12.59 -6.38
C VAL A 86 13.76 12.30 -5.89
N VAL A 87 13.33 13.07 -4.89
CA VAL A 87 11.95 13.13 -4.41
C VAL A 87 11.64 14.61 -4.20
N LYS A 88 10.78 15.20 -5.03
CA LYS A 88 10.51 16.64 -4.98
C LYS A 88 9.10 16.99 -5.46
N ARG A 89 8.52 18.02 -4.85
CA ARG A 89 7.34 18.68 -5.41
C ARG A 89 7.72 19.32 -6.75
N VAL A 90 6.86 19.17 -7.74
CA VAL A 90 6.93 19.80 -9.06
C VAL A 90 5.58 20.43 -9.38
N ASP A 91 5.53 21.26 -10.41
CA ASP A 91 4.25 21.73 -10.96
C ASP A 91 3.49 20.54 -11.54
N THR A 92 2.17 20.55 -11.39
CA THR A 92 1.30 19.51 -11.94
C THR A 92 1.45 19.44 -13.46
N PRO A 93 1.78 18.27 -14.03
CA PRO A 93 1.89 18.12 -15.48
C PRO A 93 0.61 18.49 -16.22
N PRO A 94 0.71 18.86 -17.51
CA PRO A 94 -0.47 19.15 -18.34
C PRO A 94 -1.50 18.01 -18.30
N GLY A 95 -2.78 18.38 -18.30
CA GLY A 95 -3.90 17.43 -18.21
C GLY A 95 -4.14 16.85 -16.81
N GLY A 96 -3.47 17.38 -15.77
CA GLY A 96 -3.71 17.00 -14.38
C GLY A 96 -5.04 17.54 -13.83
N LEU A 97 -5.26 17.32 -12.53
CA LEU A 97 -6.50 17.72 -11.84
C LEU A 97 -6.75 19.23 -11.96
N LEU A 98 -8.02 19.61 -12.13
CA LEU A 98 -8.40 21.02 -12.24
C LEU A 98 -8.02 21.78 -10.96
N GLY A 99 -7.22 22.83 -11.11
CA GLY A 99 -6.77 23.67 -10.00
C GLY A 99 -5.59 23.09 -9.22
N SER A 100 -5.10 21.89 -9.57
CA SER A 100 -3.88 21.35 -8.97
C SER A 100 -2.66 22.14 -9.45
N THR A 101 -1.79 22.47 -8.50
CA THR A 101 -0.57 23.26 -8.72
C THR A 101 0.68 22.53 -8.24
N GLY A 102 0.53 21.40 -7.56
CA GLY A 102 1.63 20.59 -7.07
C GLY A 102 1.43 19.12 -7.34
N ALA A 103 2.50 18.45 -7.74
CA ALA A 103 2.57 16.99 -7.84
C ALA A 103 3.93 16.51 -7.28
N LEU A 104 4.09 15.21 -7.09
CA LEU A 104 5.32 14.62 -6.58
C LEU A 104 6.09 13.89 -7.68
N MET A 105 7.31 14.33 -7.95
CA MET A 105 8.24 13.65 -8.84
C MET A 105 9.21 12.75 -8.06
N MET A 106 9.43 11.55 -8.58
CA MET A 106 10.39 10.56 -8.09
C MET A 106 11.27 10.06 -9.23
N GLN A 107 12.59 10.00 -8.99
CA GLN A 107 13.54 9.46 -9.96
C GLN A 107 14.78 8.92 -9.24
N THR A 108 15.37 7.86 -9.79
CA THR A 108 16.59 7.27 -9.21
C THR A 108 17.61 6.89 -10.26
N ARG A 109 18.89 6.92 -9.88
CA ARG A 109 20.05 6.50 -10.69
C ARG A 109 20.92 5.50 -9.95
N LEU A 110 21.05 5.66 -8.63
CA LEU A 110 21.94 4.91 -7.75
C LEU A 110 21.15 4.05 -6.76
N SER A 111 20.16 3.30 -7.23
CA SER A 111 19.41 2.31 -6.45
C SER A 111 20.28 1.16 -5.94
N GLY A 112 19.77 0.34 -5.03
CA GLY A 112 20.51 -0.82 -4.51
C GLY A 112 21.47 -0.44 -3.39
N ILE A 113 22.66 -1.06 -3.33
CA ILE A 113 23.60 -0.88 -2.22
C ILE A 113 24.34 0.46 -2.39
N PRO A 114 24.25 1.40 -1.42
CA PRO A 114 24.97 2.67 -1.52
C PRO A 114 26.48 2.49 -1.75
N GLY A 115 27.00 3.18 -2.76
CA GLY A 115 28.42 3.13 -3.13
C GLY A 115 28.84 1.90 -3.93
N LYS A 116 27.91 1.01 -4.31
CA LYS A 116 28.17 -0.17 -5.12
C LYS A 116 27.14 -0.30 -6.23
N LEU A 117 27.62 -0.31 -7.47
CA LEU A 117 26.79 -0.62 -8.63
C LEU A 117 26.61 -2.13 -8.76
N SER A 118 25.37 -2.57 -8.92
CA SER A 118 25.01 -3.97 -9.16
C SER A 118 25.15 -4.38 -10.63
N GLY A 119 24.97 -3.44 -11.55
CA GLY A 119 24.91 -3.73 -12.98
C GLY A 119 23.65 -4.48 -13.40
N GLU A 120 22.62 -4.50 -12.55
CA GLU A 120 21.35 -5.20 -12.76
C GLU A 120 20.17 -4.25 -12.53
N GLN A 121 18.95 -4.72 -12.77
CA GLN A 121 17.75 -3.96 -12.42
C GLN A 121 17.61 -3.91 -10.89
N MET A 122 17.49 -2.71 -10.36
CA MET A 122 17.21 -2.42 -8.96
C MET A 122 16.01 -1.49 -8.87
N GLN A 123 15.56 -1.22 -7.64
CA GLN A 123 14.47 -0.29 -7.39
C GLN A 123 14.63 0.35 -6.02
N ASP A 124 14.09 1.55 -5.86
CA ASP A 124 13.92 2.22 -4.57
C ASP A 124 12.43 2.32 -4.20
N ASP A 125 12.13 2.54 -2.92
CA ASP A 125 10.77 2.59 -2.39
C ASP A 125 10.48 3.97 -1.76
N LEU A 126 9.28 4.52 -2.00
CA LEU A 126 8.78 5.69 -1.27
C LEU A 126 7.43 5.39 -0.64
N LEU A 127 7.37 5.44 0.70
CA LEU A 127 6.22 4.99 1.48
C LEU A 127 5.43 6.18 2.03
N MET A 128 4.14 6.23 1.73
CA MET A 128 3.16 7.05 2.41
C MET A 128 2.72 6.34 3.70
N LYS A 129 3.27 6.80 4.82
CA LYS A 129 3.13 6.15 6.14
C LYS A 129 1.93 6.64 6.93
N PHE A 130 0.73 6.35 6.43
CA PHE A 130 -0.51 6.68 7.15
C PHE A 130 -0.63 5.93 8.48
N ASP A 131 0.02 4.77 8.65
CA ASP A 131 0.05 4.04 9.94
C ASP A 131 0.58 4.90 11.10
N ARG A 132 1.50 5.83 10.82
CA ARG A 132 2.06 6.76 11.81
C ARG A 132 1.08 7.86 12.19
N ARG A 133 0.16 8.23 11.29
CA ARG A 133 -0.93 9.18 11.55
C ARG A 133 -2.02 8.54 12.39
N LEU A 134 -2.49 7.37 11.95
CA LEU A 134 -3.51 6.58 12.66
C LEU A 134 -3.01 6.01 13.99
N GLY A 135 -1.71 5.75 14.10
CA GLY A 135 -1.08 5.04 15.23
C GLY A 135 -1.35 3.52 15.22
N ARG A 136 -1.77 2.97 14.07
CA ARG A 136 -2.10 1.55 13.83
C ARG A 136 -2.23 1.26 12.34
N SER A 137 -2.24 -0.03 11.97
CA SER A 137 -2.73 -0.51 10.68
C SER A 137 -4.27 -0.50 10.60
N ILE A 138 -4.80 -0.39 9.39
CA ILE A 138 -6.24 -0.47 9.09
C ILE A 138 -6.62 -1.95 8.90
N PRO A 139 -7.53 -2.53 9.72
CA PRO A 139 -8.02 -3.88 9.49
C PRO A 139 -8.86 -3.95 8.21
N VAL A 140 -8.78 -5.04 7.45
CA VAL A 140 -9.59 -5.19 6.21
C VAL A 140 -11.10 -5.21 6.47
N SER A 141 -11.54 -5.45 7.71
CA SER A 141 -12.95 -5.28 8.09
C SER A 141 -13.44 -3.84 7.97
N TRP A 142 -12.53 -2.85 7.93
CA TRP A 142 -12.83 -1.45 7.64
C TRP A 142 -12.82 -1.12 6.15
N GLN A 143 -12.71 -2.16 5.30
CA GLN A 143 -12.73 -2.05 3.85
C GLN A 143 -11.88 -0.89 3.33
N PRO A 144 -10.57 -0.87 3.63
CA PRO A 144 -9.73 0.22 3.17
C PRO A 144 -9.61 0.21 1.64
N SER A 145 -9.34 1.38 1.07
CA SER A 145 -8.90 1.51 -0.31
C SER A 145 -7.93 2.68 -0.49
N CYS A 146 -7.21 2.68 -1.60
CA CYS A 146 -6.36 3.79 -2.00
C CYS A 146 -6.47 4.07 -3.50
N THR A 147 -6.26 5.33 -3.87
CA THR A 147 -6.23 5.82 -5.25
C THR A 147 -5.05 6.75 -5.46
N VAL A 148 -4.57 6.87 -6.69
CA VAL A 148 -3.50 7.81 -7.09
C VAL A 148 -3.61 8.12 -8.59
N ARG A 149 -3.20 9.32 -8.98
CA ARG A 149 -3.02 9.70 -10.39
C ARG A 149 -1.54 9.62 -10.72
N VAL A 150 -1.19 8.93 -11.80
CA VAL A 150 0.20 8.75 -12.23
C VAL A 150 0.34 9.36 -13.61
N TYR A 151 1.24 10.33 -13.74
CA TYR A 151 1.58 10.92 -15.03
C TYR A 151 2.69 10.11 -15.69
N LEU A 152 2.41 9.61 -16.89
CA LEU A 152 3.37 8.93 -17.75
C LEU A 152 3.95 9.99 -18.69
N PRO A 153 5.25 10.32 -18.56
CA PRO A 153 5.92 11.20 -19.51
C PRO A 153 5.97 10.54 -20.90
N SER A 154 6.28 11.34 -21.92
CA SER A 154 6.48 10.83 -23.28
C SER A 154 7.54 9.71 -23.29
N PHE A 155 7.37 8.69 -24.14
CA PHE A 155 8.21 7.47 -24.10
C PHE A 155 9.71 7.73 -24.33
N ASP A 156 10.07 8.81 -25.03
CA ASP A 156 11.46 9.26 -25.20
C ASP A 156 12.14 9.69 -23.88
N GLN A 157 11.36 10.00 -22.84
CA GLN A 157 11.85 10.31 -21.50
C GLN A 157 11.97 9.09 -20.59
N TRP A 158 11.55 7.91 -21.04
CA TRP A 158 11.62 6.71 -20.24
C TRP A 158 13.04 6.16 -20.20
N GLU A 159 13.37 5.46 -19.11
CA GLU A 159 14.55 4.62 -19.13
C GLU A 159 14.41 3.63 -20.30
N ASN A 160 15.37 3.64 -21.23
CA ASN A 160 15.35 2.78 -22.40
C ASN A 160 15.68 1.31 -22.04
N ARG A 161 14.74 0.67 -21.35
CA ARG A 161 14.84 -0.70 -20.85
C ARG A 161 13.44 -1.30 -20.71
N SER A 162 13.21 -2.42 -21.38
CA SER A 162 12.02 -3.22 -21.15
C SER A 162 12.01 -3.84 -19.76
N GLY A 163 10.87 -3.75 -19.05
CA GLY A 163 10.70 -4.33 -17.73
C GLY A 163 9.90 -3.45 -16.78
N PRO A 164 9.81 -3.83 -15.49
CA PRO A 164 9.23 -2.99 -14.45
C PRO A 164 9.89 -1.61 -14.42
N SER A 165 9.10 -0.54 -14.46
CA SER A 165 9.58 0.85 -14.34
C SER A 165 9.00 1.54 -13.11
N PHE A 166 7.70 1.34 -12.84
CA PHE A 166 7.00 1.89 -11.68
C PHE A 166 6.11 0.85 -11.03
N GLY A 167 6.00 0.90 -9.70
CA GLY A 167 5.08 0.06 -8.93
C GLY A 167 4.19 0.90 -8.04
N MET A 168 2.89 0.58 -8.00
CA MET A 168 1.93 1.04 -7.00
C MET A 168 1.60 -0.15 -6.11
N ARG A 169 1.90 -0.05 -4.80
CA ARG A 169 1.80 -1.20 -3.89
C ARG A 169 1.29 -0.82 -2.51
N ALA A 170 0.80 -1.84 -1.81
CA ALA A 170 0.35 -1.73 -0.43
C ALA A 170 1.27 -2.56 0.46
N ASP A 171 1.64 -2.01 1.62
CA ASP A 171 2.27 -2.75 2.72
C ASP A 171 1.15 -3.34 3.58
N CYS A 172 1.08 -4.66 3.65
CA CYS A 172 0.00 -5.36 4.33
C CYS A 172 0.57 -6.43 5.27
N ARG A 173 -0.25 -6.87 6.24
CA ARG A 173 -0.04 -8.18 6.88
C ARG A 173 -1.06 -9.16 6.32
N GLY A 174 -0.59 -10.33 5.91
CA GLY A 174 -1.42 -11.37 5.31
C GLY A 174 -1.20 -12.71 6.01
N ARG A 175 -2.20 -13.57 5.92
CA ARG A 175 -2.14 -14.96 6.37
C ARG A 175 -1.86 -15.88 5.19
N LYS A 176 -0.79 -16.66 5.28
CA LYS A 176 -0.44 -17.73 4.34
C LYS A 176 -1.42 -18.91 4.40
N PRO A 177 -1.43 -19.79 3.39
CA PRO A 177 -2.20 -21.05 3.44
C PRO A 177 -1.82 -21.97 4.61
N ASP A 178 -0.56 -21.94 5.06
CA ASP A 178 -0.07 -22.72 6.22
C ASP A 178 -0.46 -22.12 7.58
N GLY A 179 -1.03 -20.91 7.60
CA GLY A 179 -1.51 -20.21 8.79
C GLY A 179 -0.60 -19.09 9.30
N ASP A 180 0.63 -18.97 8.82
CA ASP A 180 1.56 -17.93 9.29
C ASP A 180 1.14 -16.52 8.85
N VAL A 181 1.43 -15.53 9.71
CA VAL A 181 1.07 -14.12 9.48
C VAL A 181 2.31 -13.26 9.29
N GLU A 182 2.53 -12.83 8.06
CA GLU A 182 3.74 -12.12 7.63
C GLU A 182 3.41 -10.83 6.88
N PRO A 183 4.38 -9.88 6.80
CA PRO A 183 4.27 -8.76 5.89
C PRO A 183 4.36 -9.22 4.43
N TYR A 184 3.52 -8.65 3.57
CA TYR A 184 3.53 -8.89 2.13
C TYR A 184 3.06 -7.65 1.38
N TRP A 185 3.30 -7.62 0.06
CA TRP A 185 3.17 -6.40 -0.74
C TRP A 185 2.33 -6.61 -2.01
N PRO A 186 0.99 -6.71 -1.92
CA PRO A 186 0.14 -6.72 -3.12
C PRO A 186 0.30 -5.41 -3.91
N GLY A 187 0.06 -5.45 -5.22
CA GLY A 187 0.15 -4.25 -6.05
C GLY A 187 0.22 -4.51 -7.54
N MET A 188 0.44 -3.44 -8.28
CA MET A 188 0.58 -3.43 -9.74
C MET A 188 1.87 -2.75 -10.16
N PHE A 189 2.39 -3.13 -11.31
CA PHE A 189 3.50 -2.44 -11.95
C PHE A 189 3.10 -1.92 -13.32
N ILE A 190 3.63 -0.75 -13.67
CA ILE A 190 3.74 -0.28 -15.04
C ILE A 190 5.08 -0.80 -15.59
N LEU A 191 4.98 -1.61 -16.63
CA LEU A 191 6.12 -2.18 -17.35
C LEU A 191 6.31 -1.39 -18.63
N PHE A 192 7.55 -1.03 -18.92
CA PHE A 192 7.91 -0.51 -20.23
C PHE A 192 8.24 -1.64 -21.19
N ARG A 193 7.92 -1.42 -22.46
CA ARG A 193 8.25 -2.28 -23.59
C ARG A 193 8.87 -1.37 -24.63
N SER A 194 10.20 -1.38 -24.65
CA SER A 194 10.99 -0.57 -25.57
C SER A 194 11.07 -1.22 -26.94
N GLU A 195 10.94 -0.43 -28.00
CA GLU A 195 11.18 -0.81 -29.41
C GLU A 195 12.61 -1.32 -29.65
N THR A 196 13.56 -0.97 -28.78
CA THR A 196 14.93 -1.51 -28.84
C THR A 196 15.02 -2.96 -28.35
N SER A 197 13.94 -3.48 -27.74
CA SER A 197 13.87 -4.86 -27.28
C SER A 197 13.37 -5.79 -28.38
N ARG A 198 13.87 -7.03 -28.36
CA ARG A 198 13.51 -8.05 -29.35
C ARG A 198 11.98 -8.27 -29.39
N ASN A 199 11.42 -8.30 -30.59
CA ASN A 199 9.99 -8.52 -30.87
C ASN A 199 9.03 -7.44 -30.32
N ILE A 200 9.51 -6.20 -30.17
CA ILE A 200 8.68 -5.04 -29.85
C ILE A 200 8.74 -4.08 -31.04
N GLU A 201 7.60 -3.78 -31.65
CA GLU A 201 7.52 -2.97 -32.87
C GLU A 201 7.55 -1.46 -32.58
N ALA A 202 7.01 -1.05 -31.43
CA ALA A 202 6.94 0.33 -30.99
C ALA A 202 6.96 0.38 -29.46
N ASP A 203 7.40 1.50 -28.90
CA ASP A 203 7.36 1.76 -27.46
C ASP A 203 5.92 1.71 -26.93
N TYR A 204 5.70 0.98 -25.85
CA TYR A 204 4.44 1.03 -25.10
C TYR A 204 4.64 0.72 -23.62
N ALA A 205 3.67 1.12 -22.81
CA ALA A 205 3.60 0.74 -21.41
C ALA A 205 2.49 -0.29 -21.17
N GLN A 206 2.58 -1.05 -20.08
CA GLN A 206 1.59 -2.07 -19.76
C GLN A 206 1.42 -2.21 -18.25
N ILE A 207 0.18 -2.29 -17.77
CA ILE A 207 -0.11 -2.60 -16.38
C ILE A 207 -0.10 -4.13 -16.17
N THR A 208 0.54 -4.55 -15.08
CA THR A 208 0.58 -5.94 -14.65
C THR A 208 0.29 -6.03 -13.15
N VAL A 209 -0.71 -6.83 -12.78
CA VAL A 209 -1.04 -7.14 -11.39
C VAL A 209 -0.06 -8.19 -10.87
N ARG A 210 0.59 -7.91 -9.75
CA ARG A 210 1.62 -8.80 -9.20
C ARG A 210 0.98 -9.98 -8.49
N ALA A 211 1.55 -11.15 -8.76
CA ALA A 211 1.32 -12.38 -8.01
C ALA A 211 -0.16 -12.71 -7.77
N ASN A 212 -0.81 -13.24 -8.81
CA ASN A 212 -2.11 -13.89 -8.71
C ASN A 212 -2.08 -15.04 -7.67
N ASN A 213 -3.19 -15.78 -7.54
CA ASN A 213 -3.27 -16.88 -6.57
C ASN A 213 -2.20 -17.99 -6.79
N ARG A 214 -1.52 -18.02 -7.94
CA ARG A 214 -0.40 -18.93 -8.25
C ARG A 214 0.98 -18.27 -8.18
N GLY A 215 1.05 -17.03 -7.69
CA GLY A 215 2.28 -16.23 -7.66
C GLY A 215 2.73 -15.69 -9.01
N GLN A 216 1.90 -15.82 -10.06
CA GLN A 216 2.23 -15.36 -11.41
C GLN A 216 1.70 -13.94 -11.64
N ASP A 217 2.44 -13.17 -12.41
CA ASP A 217 2.02 -11.83 -12.80
C ASP A 217 0.91 -11.88 -13.88
N ALA A 218 -0.18 -11.15 -13.65
CA ALA A 218 -1.34 -11.11 -14.55
C ALA A 218 -1.32 -9.82 -15.38
N ARG A 219 -1.27 -9.97 -16.70
CA ARG A 219 -1.32 -8.86 -17.64
C ARG A 219 -2.72 -8.25 -17.62
N SER A 220 -2.80 -6.92 -17.52
CA SER A 220 -4.04 -6.17 -17.67
C SER A 220 -4.11 -5.55 -19.08
N PHE A 221 -4.05 -4.22 -19.22
CA PHE A 221 -4.11 -3.56 -20.52
C PHE A 221 -2.81 -2.82 -20.90
N LYS A 222 -2.70 -2.50 -22.19
CA LYS A 222 -1.59 -1.75 -22.79
C LYS A 222 -1.93 -0.27 -22.81
N ILE A 223 -0.93 0.56 -22.54
CA ILE A 223 -1.00 2.02 -22.62
C ILE A 223 -0.14 2.40 -23.83
N GLU A 224 -0.81 2.75 -24.92
CA GLU A 224 -0.16 3.11 -26.18
C GLU A 224 0.14 4.61 -26.28
N GLN A 225 -0.56 5.43 -25.49
CA GLN A 225 -0.37 6.86 -25.43
C GLN A 225 0.00 7.28 -23.99
N PRO A 226 1.13 7.96 -23.78
CA PRO A 226 1.46 8.57 -22.50
C PRO A 226 0.43 9.61 -22.07
N GLY A 227 0.38 9.89 -20.77
CA GLY A 227 -0.60 10.77 -20.16
C GLY A 227 -0.91 10.35 -18.73
N TRP A 228 -2.06 10.77 -18.22
CA TRP A 228 -2.49 10.41 -16.89
C TRP A 228 -3.14 9.04 -16.85
N ILE A 229 -2.83 8.28 -15.82
CA ILE A 229 -3.49 7.03 -15.46
C ILE A 229 -3.96 7.16 -14.02
N THR A 230 -5.23 6.88 -13.76
CA THR A 230 -5.74 6.73 -12.40
C THR A 230 -5.64 5.26 -12.00
N MET A 231 -5.01 4.98 -10.85
CA MET A 231 -4.81 3.63 -10.34
C MET A 231 -5.40 3.50 -8.93
N GLY A 232 -5.93 2.32 -8.60
CA GLY A 232 -6.60 2.08 -7.32
C GLY A 232 -6.50 0.64 -6.83
N MET A 233 -6.57 0.48 -5.51
CA MET A 233 -6.73 -0.82 -4.86
C MET A 233 -7.77 -0.76 -3.74
N SER A 234 -8.61 -1.79 -3.64
CA SER A 234 -9.56 -1.97 -2.54
C SER A 234 -9.38 -3.33 -1.87
N PHE A 235 -9.71 -3.41 -0.58
CA PHE A 235 -9.47 -4.58 0.26
C PHE A 235 -10.77 -5.00 0.94
N THR A 236 -11.30 -6.17 0.60
CA THR A 236 -12.55 -6.68 1.17
C THR A 236 -12.33 -7.35 2.53
N PRO A 237 -13.38 -7.48 3.38
CA PRO A 237 -13.27 -8.11 4.69
C PRO A 237 -12.84 -9.58 4.65
N ASP A 238 -13.03 -10.26 3.52
CA ASP A 238 -12.53 -11.61 3.33
C ASP A 238 -11.03 -11.67 3.00
N GLY A 239 -10.36 -10.52 2.89
CA GLY A 239 -8.92 -10.39 2.68
C GLY A 239 -8.49 -10.50 1.21
N MET A 240 -9.43 -10.44 0.27
CA MET A 240 -9.12 -10.31 -1.15
C MET A 240 -8.70 -8.87 -1.49
N VAL A 241 -7.85 -8.72 -2.50
CA VAL A 241 -7.42 -7.42 -3.03
C VAL A 241 -7.99 -7.26 -4.44
N HIS A 242 -8.55 -6.09 -4.72
CA HIS A 242 -9.08 -5.72 -6.03
C HIS A 242 -8.25 -4.59 -6.62
N TYR A 243 -7.98 -4.68 -7.91
CA TYR A 243 -7.09 -3.81 -8.64
C TYR A 243 -7.85 -3.10 -9.73
N TYR A 244 -7.65 -1.78 -9.82
CA TYR A 244 -8.35 -0.92 -10.77
C TYR A 244 -7.35 0.02 -11.45
N ALA A 245 -7.53 0.28 -12.73
CA ALA A 245 -6.86 1.38 -13.40
C ALA A 245 -7.59 1.81 -14.66
N LYS A 246 -7.44 3.09 -15.02
CA LYS A 246 -7.87 3.62 -16.30
C LYS A 246 -6.98 4.75 -16.79
N GLU A 247 -7.05 5.01 -18.09
CA GLU A 247 -6.54 6.24 -18.66
C GLU A 247 -7.38 7.44 -18.19
N GLY A 248 -6.71 8.56 -17.95
CA GLY A 248 -7.32 9.80 -17.45
C GLY A 248 -7.12 10.04 -15.95
N ILE A 249 -7.74 11.11 -15.47
CA ILE A 249 -7.64 11.63 -14.10
C ILE A 249 -8.90 11.38 -13.28
N GLU A 250 -9.98 10.94 -13.93
CA GLU A 250 -11.29 10.77 -13.33
C GLU A 250 -11.29 9.68 -12.25
N ASP A 251 -12.20 9.79 -11.30
CA ASP A 251 -12.39 8.76 -10.27
C ASP A 251 -12.74 7.41 -10.89
N LEU A 252 -12.21 6.35 -10.30
CA LEU A 252 -12.43 4.99 -10.77
C LEU A 252 -13.90 4.58 -10.65
N THR A 253 -14.30 3.65 -11.51
CA THR A 253 -15.63 3.07 -11.60
C THR A 253 -15.54 1.54 -11.57
N GLU A 254 -16.69 0.86 -11.57
CA GLU A 254 -16.74 -0.60 -11.63
C GLU A 254 -16.14 -1.15 -12.94
N GLU A 255 -16.25 -0.40 -14.05
CA GLU A 255 -15.72 -0.78 -15.36
C GLU A 255 -14.18 -0.78 -15.40
N ASP A 256 -13.54 -0.05 -14.48
CA ASP A 256 -12.09 0.08 -14.39
C ASP A 256 -11.43 -1.09 -13.65
N HIS A 257 -12.21 -2.13 -13.30
CA HIS A 257 -11.74 -3.32 -12.60
C HIS A 257 -10.82 -4.16 -13.49
N LEU A 258 -9.61 -4.45 -12.98
CA LEU A 258 -8.61 -5.25 -13.71
C LEU A 258 -8.59 -6.69 -13.21
N MET A 259 -8.62 -6.88 -11.89
CA MET A 259 -8.45 -8.20 -11.27
C MET A 259 -8.87 -8.18 -9.80
N SER A 260 -9.32 -9.34 -9.31
CA SER A 260 -9.45 -9.65 -7.89
C SER A 260 -8.55 -10.84 -7.55
N SER A 261 -7.74 -10.77 -6.49
CA SER A 261 -6.89 -11.88 -6.09
C SER A 261 -6.58 -11.94 -4.60
N TYR A 262 -6.38 -13.17 -4.11
CA TYR A 262 -5.62 -13.43 -2.90
C TYR A 262 -4.15 -13.43 -3.31
N ALA A 263 -3.51 -12.26 -3.32
CA ALA A 263 -2.16 -12.15 -3.84
C ALA A 263 -1.21 -13.11 -3.11
N TYR A 264 -0.41 -13.86 -3.87
CA TYR A 264 0.45 -14.96 -3.35
C TYR A 264 -0.32 -16.11 -2.67
N SER A 265 -1.64 -16.23 -2.87
CA SER A 265 -2.56 -17.07 -2.08
C SER A 265 -2.71 -16.65 -0.61
N TRP A 266 -2.39 -15.40 -0.26
CA TRP A 266 -2.49 -14.92 1.12
C TRP A 266 -3.80 -14.16 1.33
N ARG A 267 -4.37 -14.34 2.52
CA ARG A 267 -5.54 -13.58 2.97
C ARG A 267 -5.07 -12.29 3.65
N CYS A 268 -5.40 -11.14 3.08
CA CYS A 268 -5.08 -9.85 3.70
C CYS A 268 -5.78 -9.73 5.07
N LEU A 269 -5.06 -9.23 6.07
CA LEU A 269 -5.61 -8.97 7.41
C LEU A 269 -5.62 -7.48 7.72
N THR A 270 -4.55 -6.77 7.32
CA THR A 270 -4.41 -5.33 7.55
C THR A 270 -3.73 -4.64 6.38
N PHE A 271 -4.17 -3.42 6.09
CA PHE A 271 -3.52 -2.45 5.24
C PHE A 271 -2.72 -1.46 6.11
N ASN A 272 -1.41 -1.41 5.92
CA ASN A 272 -0.50 -0.67 6.79
C ASN A 272 -0.02 0.62 6.14
N ASN A 273 0.45 0.56 4.89
CA ASN A 273 1.00 1.71 4.19
C ASN A 273 0.72 1.60 2.69
N PHE A 274 0.76 2.74 2.00
CA PHE A 274 0.68 2.83 0.55
C PHE A 274 2.03 3.31 0.02
N PHE A 275 2.57 2.71 -1.04
CA PHE A 275 3.93 3.03 -1.47
C PHE A 275 4.19 2.79 -2.94
N PHE A 276 5.28 3.40 -3.40
CA PHE A 276 5.69 3.37 -4.79
C PHE A 276 7.07 2.76 -4.94
N ASN A 277 7.26 2.03 -6.04
CA ASN A 277 8.57 1.57 -6.48
C ASN A 277 8.99 2.37 -7.70
N VAL A 278 10.26 2.78 -7.73
CA VAL A 278 10.89 3.36 -8.92
C VAL A 278 12.07 2.48 -9.28
N ALA A 279 12.03 1.88 -10.46
CA ALA A 279 13.05 0.95 -10.93
C ALA A 279 13.98 1.59 -11.95
N ASN A 280 15.25 1.19 -11.92
CA ASN A 280 16.24 1.50 -12.94
C ASN A 280 17.25 0.37 -13.09
N TRP A 281 18.05 0.44 -14.14
CA TRP A 281 19.28 -0.31 -14.29
C TRP A 281 20.39 0.39 -13.52
N ASP A 282 20.87 -0.25 -12.45
CA ASP A 282 21.85 0.30 -11.53
C ASP A 282 23.28 0.17 -12.09
N ASN A 283 23.60 1.03 -13.04
CA ASN A 283 24.90 1.13 -13.72
C ASN A 283 25.59 2.49 -13.49
N GLY A 284 25.02 3.35 -12.64
CA GLY A 284 25.53 4.69 -12.35
C GLY A 284 25.37 5.71 -13.49
N ARG A 285 24.75 5.32 -14.61
CA ARG A 285 24.56 6.15 -15.81
C ARG A 285 23.09 6.38 -16.13
N SER A 286 22.30 5.31 -16.12
CA SER A 286 20.89 5.32 -16.45
C SER A 286 20.07 5.91 -15.32
N TRP A 287 19.24 6.90 -15.66
CA TRP A 287 18.17 7.37 -14.79
C TRP A 287 16.91 6.54 -15.06
N SER A 288 16.13 6.28 -14.01
CA SER A 288 14.76 5.81 -14.16
C SER A 288 13.92 6.81 -14.97
N THR A 289 12.79 6.37 -15.50
CA THR A 289 11.72 7.28 -15.92
C THR A 289 11.39 8.28 -14.79
N PRO A 290 11.19 9.57 -15.07
CA PRO A 290 10.86 10.59 -14.07
C PRO A 290 9.37 10.49 -13.70
N TRP A 291 9.04 9.55 -12.81
CA TRP A 291 7.66 9.28 -12.43
C TRP A 291 7.07 10.44 -11.64
N VAL A 292 5.87 10.87 -12.02
CA VAL A 292 5.10 11.89 -11.29
C VAL A 292 3.79 11.28 -10.82
N ILE A 293 3.48 11.48 -9.54
CA ILE A 293 2.19 11.13 -8.96
C ILE A 293 1.49 12.37 -8.42
N ASP A 294 0.18 12.30 -8.37
CA ASP A 294 -0.67 13.34 -7.81
C ASP A 294 -1.85 12.71 -7.05
N ASP A 295 -2.32 13.44 -6.04
CA ASP A 295 -3.51 13.14 -5.24
C ASP A 295 -3.61 11.67 -4.72
N PRO A 296 -2.55 11.09 -4.11
CA PRO A 296 -2.65 9.80 -3.43
C PRO A 296 -3.59 9.89 -2.22
N LYS A 297 -4.72 9.19 -2.29
CA LYS A 297 -5.78 9.22 -1.28
C LYS A 297 -6.02 7.86 -0.64
N ILE A 298 -6.39 7.88 0.64
CA ILE A 298 -6.81 6.70 1.43
C ILE A 298 -8.26 6.86 1.88
N PHE A 299 -9.04 5.79 1.75
CA PHE A 299 -10.44 5.74 2.16
C PHE A 299 -10.73 4.51 3.01
N VAL A 300 -11.78 4.57 3.83
CA VAL A 300 -12.28 3.43 4.61
C VAL A 300 -13.81 3.42 4.62
N GLN A 301 -14.40 2.23 4.74
CA GLN A 301 -15.83 2.08 5.04
C GLN A 301 -15.96 1.49 6.46
N PRO A 302 -16.35 2.29 7.46
CA PRO A 302 -16.49 1.80 8.83
C PRO A 302 -17.47 0.62 8.90
N PRO A 303 -17.14 -0.44 9.67
CA PRO A 303 -18.11 -1.49 9.97
C PRO A 303 -19.38 -0.93 10.61
N ALA A 304 -20.50 -1.64 10.49
CA ALA A 304 -21.75 -1.26 11.13
C ALA A 304 -21.56 -0.93 12.62
N GLY A 305 -22.02 0.26 13.03
CA GLY A 305 -21.89 0.75 14.40
C GLY A 305 -20.53 1.34 14.78
N GLN A 306 -19.59 1.47 13.83
CA GLN A 306 -18.33 2.18 14.01
C GLN A 306 -18.35 3.52 13.26
N VAL A 307 -17.53 4.47 13.72
CA VAL A 307 -17.23 5.74 13.04
C VAL A 307 -15.73 5.87 12.84
N VAL A 308 -15.29 6.68 11.88
CA VAL A 308 -13.86 6.82 11.51
C VAL A 308 -12.96 7.14 12.72
N ASP A 309 -13.44 7.92 13.69
CA ASP A 309 -12.72 8.23 14.93
C ASP A 309 -12.34 6.99 15.76
N ASN A 310 -13.08 5.89 15.62
CA ASN A 310 -12.73 4.63 16.30
C ASN A 310 -11.49 3.95 15.69
N LEU A 311 -11.12 4.31 14.46
CA LEU A 311 -9.88 3.86 13.82
C LEU A 311 -8.66 4.56 14.42
N TYR A 312 -8.74 5.86 14.71
CA TYR A 312 -7.62 6.62 15.26
C TYR A 312 -7.27 6.16 16.67
N ARG A 313 -5.97 5.92 16.90
CA ARG A 313 -5.51 5.56 18.24
C ARG A 313 -5.58 6.78 19.15
N ASN A 314 -6.61 6.83 19.98
CA ASN A 314 -6.80 7.87 21.00
C ASN A 314 -5.59 8.01 21.93
N ARG A 315 -4.74 9.03 21.70
CA ARG A 315 -3.59 9.38 22.56
C ARG A 315 -3.97 9.64 24.02
N ARG A 316 -5.24 9.98 24.31
CA ARG A 316 -5.74 10.18 25.69
C ARG A 316 -5.91 8.89 26.50
N ARG A 317 -6.20 7.74 25.86
CA ARG A 317 -6.40 6.47 26.59
C ARG A 317 -5.08 5.81 27.03
N SER A 318 -3.97 6.07 26.33
CA SER A 318 -2.65 5.52 26.68
C SER A 318 -2.07 6.09 27.99
N ASN A 319 -2.41 7.32 28.37
CA ASN A 319 -1.91 7.93 29.61
C ASN A 319 -2.63 7.43 30.88
N VAL A 320 -3.88 6.98 30.76
CA VAL A 320 -4.61 6.40 31.90
C VAL A 320 -4.08 5.02 32.24
N ALA A 321 -3.78 4.19 31.22
CA ALA A 321 -3.24 2.84 31.40
C ALA A 321 -1.78 2.81 31.88
N SER A 322 -0.97 3.82 31.56
CA SER A 322 0.39 3.96 32.10
C SER A 322 0.38 4.48 33.54
N SER A 323 -0.56 5.36 33.90
CA SER A 323 -0.71 5.86 35.27
C SER A 323 -1.26 4.81 36.26
N SER A 324 -2.06 3.86 35.80
CA SER A 324 -2.58 2.78 36.66
C SER A 324 -1.52 1.71 36.93
N ARG A 325 -0.65 1.40 35.95
CA ARG A 325 0.48 0.48 36.13
C ARG A 325 1.57 1.02 37.07
N SER A 326 1.85 2.32 37.04
CA SER A 326 2.82 2.93 37.97
C SER A 326 2.32 2.98 39.42
N ARG A 327 1.01 3.11 39.64
CA ARG A 327 0.41 3.04 40.98
C ARG A 327 0.44 1.62 41.55
N SER A 328 0.21 0.59 40.74
CA SER A 328 0.29 -0.81 41.20
C SER A 328 1.73 -1.27 41.50
N SER A 329 2.73 -0.79 40.76
CA SER A 329 4.14 -1.13 41.02
C SER A 329 4.69 -0.48 42.29
N ASN A 330 4.26 0.76 42.59
CA ASN A 330 4.70 1.45 43.81
C ASN A 330 4.06 0.90 45.10
N GLN A 331 2.85 0.31 45.02
CA GLN A 331 2.26 -0.37 46.18
C GLN A 331 2.92 -1.72 46.48
N ALA A 332 3.35 -2.47 45.46
CA ALA A 332 4.02 -3.76 45.65
C ALA A 332 5.46 -3.63 46.19
N GLN A 333 6.17 -2.54 45.88
CA GLN A 333 7.52 -2.27 46.42
C GLN A 333 7.51 -1.76 47.86
N ASN A 334 6.44 -1.08 48.30
CA ASN A 334 6.33 -0.62 49.69
C ASN A 334 5.86 -1.71 50.67
N SER A 335 5.24 -2.78 50.19
CA SER A 335 4.88 -3.93 51.04
C SER A 335 6.03 -4.93 51.27
N SER A 336 7.01 -4.98 50.36
CA SER A 336 8.16 -5.89 50.47
C SER A 336 9.30 -5.34 51.34
N SER A 337 9.43 -4.02 51.47
CA SER A 337 10.47 -3.39 52.31
C SER A 337 10.18 -3.41 53.82
N ARG A 338 8.93 -3.66 54.23
CA ARG A 338 8.54 -3.75 55.66
C ARG A 338 8.78 -5.13 56.29
N ASN A 339 9.03 -6.17 55.50
CA ASN A 339 9.20 -7.54 56.02
C ASN A 339 10.66 -7.98 56.21
N SER A 340 11.65 -7.20 55.74
CA SER A 340 13.08 -7.56 55.86
C SER A 340 13.78 -7.02 57.10
N SER A 341 13.11 -6.24 57.96
CA SER A 341 13.73 -5.63 59.15
C SER A 341 13.42 -6.34 60.48
N ARG A 342 12.94 -7.59 60.46
CA ARG A 342 12.56 -8.34 61.69
C ARG A 342 13.27 -9.68 61.90
N ARG A 343 14.43 -9.88 61.27
CA ARG A 343 15.32 -11.02 61.58
C ARG A 343 16.77 -10.56 61.68
N ARG A 344 17.14 -10.10 62.88
CA ARG A 344 18.46 -10.29 63.50
C ARG A 344 18.27 -10.43 64.99
#